data_AF-A0A3D8YCE7-F1
#
_entry.id   AF-A0A3D8YCE7-F1
#
_cell.length_a   1.000
_cell.length_b   1.000
_cell.length_c   1.000
_cell.angle_alpha   90.00
_cell.angle_beta   90.00
_cell.angle_gamma   90.00
#
_symmetry.space_group_name_H-M   'P 1'
#
loop_
_entity.id
_entity.type
_entity.pdbx_description
1 polymer ?
#
loop_
_entity_poly.entity_id
_entity_poly.type
_entity_poly.pdbx_seq_one_letter_code
_entity_poly.pdbx_strand_id
1 'polypeptide(L)'
;MMRRIIIFLAAFLFTFLTVRAQQLTDIPLRTLDGKLVSLSSSNKKLTVVVFLSPECPLSQSYILNLNRIQQQNASLLQVVGIFPGTSYSYSDYITFRDKYKVNFDLFVDSSKSLVKALAALVTPEVFLLDTNFKVLYAGAIDNWAIDLGTKRYAASEHYLPDAIAAYVAGEPIILTRKKAIGCFISDL
;
A
#
# COMPACT_ATOMS: atom_id res chain seq x y z
N MET A 1 -49.01 4.36 19.67
CA MET A 1 -48.72 4.82 18.30
C MET A 1 -47.31 5.40 18.28
N MET A 2 -46.26 4.58 18.17
CA MET A 2 -44.85 5.02 17.95
C MET A 2 -43.95 3.76 17.88
N ARG A 3 -43.78 3.22 16.68
CA ARG A 3 -42.77 2.21 16.34
C ARG A 3 -42.64 2.28 14.82
N ARG A 4 -41.63 2.96 14.28
CA ARG A 4 -41.13 2.91 12.88
C ARG A 4 -40.16 4.06 12.56
N ILE A 5 -39.07 4.23 13.31
CA ILE A 5 -37.98 5.15 12.89
C ILE A 5 -36.64 4.58 13.35
N ILE A 6 -36.21 3.41 12.84
CA ILE A 6 -34.82 2.93 13.04
C ILE A 6 -34.20 2.34 11.73
N ILE A 7 -34.98 2.08 10.68
CA ILE A 7 -34.49 1.29 9.54
C ILE A 7 -33.73 2.11 8.46
N PHE A 8 -33.84 3.45 8.44
CA PHE A 8 -33.23 4.26 7.36
C PHE A 8 -31.74 4.62 7.55
N LEU A 9 -31.18 4.53 8.76
CA LEU A 9 -29.78 4.92 8.99
C LEU A 9 -28.77 3.86 8.52
N ALA A 10 -29.16 2.58 8.50
CA ALA A 10 -28.25 1.49 8.13
C ALA A 10 -27.97 1.41 6.62
N ALA A 11 -28.95 1.78 5.78
CA ALA A 11 -28.80 1.73 4.33
C ALA A 11 -27.83 2.81 3.80
N PHE A 12 -27.80 3.99 4.43
CA PHE A 12 -26.94 5.10 4.00
C PHE A 12 -25.45 4.86 4.35
N LEU A 13 -25.16 4.22 5.50
CA LEU A 13 -23.80 3.81 5.84
C LEU A 13 -23.27 2.70 4.92
N PHE A 14 -24.13 1.80 4.46
CA PHE A 14 -23.75 0.67 3.61
C PHE A 14 -23.40 1.14 2.18
N THR A 15 -24.13 2.11 1.63
CA THR A 15 -23.85 2.68 0.30
C THR A 15 -22.57 3.53 0.24
N PHE A 16 -22.17 4.20 1.33
CA PHE A 16 -20.94 5.01 1.33
C PHE A 16 -19.66 4.16 1.39
N LEU A 17 -19.71 3.00 2.07
CA LEU A 17 -18.57 2.08 2.17
C LEU A 17 -18.27 1.38 0.83
N THR A 18 -19.30 1.03 0.06
CA THR A 18 -19.13 0.37 -1.26
C THR A 18 -18.58 1.31 -2.32
N VAL A 19 -18.99 2.59 -2.32
CA VAL A 19 -18.54 3.59 -3.31
C VAL A 19 -17.03 3.85 -3.23
N ARG A 20 -16.45 3.91 -2.02
CA ARG A 20 -15.01 4.19 -1.85
C ARG A 20 -14.12 3.01 -2.26
N ALA A 21 -14.59 1.78 -2.06
CA ALA A 21 -13.91 0.56 -2.50
C ALA A 21 -13.86 0.47 -4.03
N GLN A 22 -15.00 0.68 -4.68
CA GLN A 22 -15.14 0.68 -6.14
C GLN A 22 -14.27 1.76 -6.79
N GLN A 23 -14.12 2.91 -6.12
CA GLN A 23 -13.25 3.98 -6.58
C GLN A 23 -11.76 3.60 -6.61
N LEU A 24 -11.26 2.72 -5.73
CA LEU A 24 -9.86 2.30 -5.74
C LEU A 24 -9.57 1.25 -6.82
N THR A 25 -10.54 0.39 -7.13
CA THR A 25 -10.39 -0.67 -8.13
C THR A 25 -10.45 -0.20 -9.57
N ASP A 26 -10.99 0.99 -9.81
CA ASP A 26 -11.13 1.57 -11.15
C ASP A 26 -9.97 2.51 -11.51
N ILE A 27 -9.01 2.72 -10.59
CA ILE A 27 -7.86 3.59 -10.84
C ILE A 27 -6.93 2.93 -11.85
N PRO A 28 -6.70 3.56 -13.02
CA PRO A 28 -5.81 3.01 -14.03
C PRO A 28 -4.35 3.13 -13.56
N LEU A 29 -3.67 2.00 -13.49
CA LEU A 29 -2.24 1.89 -13.24
C LEU A 29 -1.57 1.36 -14.50
N ARG A 30 -0.30 1.73 -14.72
CA ARG A 30 0.49 1.19 -15.83
C ARG A 30 1.45 0.13 -15.33
N THR A 31 1.43 -1.04 -15.93
CA THR A 31 2.50 -2.02 -15.79
C THR A 31 3.78 -1.48 -16.38
N LEU A 32 4.89 -2.12 -16.02
CA LEU A 32 6.16 -1.80 -16.61
C LEU A 32 6.12 -2.00 -18.15
N ASP A 33 5.55 -3.07 -18.68
CA ASP A 33 5.39 -3.25 -20.13
C ASP A 33 4.35 -2.31 -20.80
N GLY A 34 3.84 -1.31 -20.09
CA GLY A 34 3.03 -0.21 -20.63
C GLY A 34 1.52 -0.50 -20.71
N LYS A 35 1.07 -1.68 -20.26
CA LYS A 35 -0.34 -2.06 -20.22
C LYS A 35 -1.06 -1.35 -19.09
N LEU A 36 -2.32 -1.01 -19.32
CA LEU A 36 -3.20 -0.49 -18.28
C LEU A 36 -3.81 -1.66 -17.50
N VAL A 37 -3.73 -1.57 -16.18
CA VAL A 37 -4.28 -2.53 -15.22
C VAL A 37 -4.92 -1.78 -14.06
N SER A 38 -5.60 -2.49 -13.18
CA SER A 38 -6.09 -1.96 -11.92
C SER A 38 -5.84 -2.93 -10.77
N LEU A 39 -5.99 -2.48 -9.53
CA LEU A 39 -5.67 -3.28 -8.35
C LEU A 39 -6.59 -4.49 -8.14
N SER A 40 -7.76 -4.55 -8.79
CA SER A 40 -8.77 -5.60 -8.60
C SER A 40 -8.43 -6.95 -9.23
N SER A 41 -7.29 -7.10 -9.89
CA SER A 41 -6.94 -8.32 -10.62
C SER A 41 -6.56 -9.52 -9.75
N SER A 42 -6.62 -9.42 -8.41
CA SER A 42 -6.08 -10.43 -7.51
C SER A 42 -7.12 -11.08 -6.61
N ASN A 43 -7.03 -12.41 -6.49
CA ASN A 43 -7.87 -13.22 -5.60
C ASN A 43 -7.29 -13.34 -4.18
N LYS A 44 -6.33 -12.49 -3.81
CA LYS A 44 -5.72 -12.50 -2.47
C LYS A 44 -6.64 -11.84 -1.45
N LYS A 45 -6.59 -12.30 -0.20
CA LYS A 45 -7.39 -11.75 0.89
C LYS A 45 -6.91 -10.37 1.34
N LEU A 46 -5.62 -10.10 1.11
CA LEU A 46 -4.97 -8.85 1.47
C LEU A 46 -4.15 -8.33 0.30
N THR A 47 -4.10 -7.02 0.15
CA THR A 47 -3.20 -6.33 -0.78
C THR A 47 -2.38 -5.31 0.00
N VAL A 48 -1.05 -5.41 -0.07
CA VAL A 48 -0.12 -4.40 0.43
C VAL A 48 0.27 -3.51 -0.74
N VAL A 49 -0.26 -2.29 -0.77
CA VAL A 49 0.20 -1.26 -1.70
C VAL A 49 1.41 -0.56 -1.07
N VAL A 50 2.52 -0.46 -1.78
CA VAL A 50 3.70 0.30 -1.33
C VAL A 50 4.06 1.38 -2.35
N PHE A 51 4.02 2.64 -1.93
CA PHE A 51 4.51 3.74 -2.75
C PHE A 51 6.04 3.81 -2.65
N LEU A 52 6.72 3.83 -3.79
CA LEU A 52 8.17 3.75 -3.92
C LEU A 52 8.71 4.86 -4.81
N SER A 53 9.98 5.19 -4.63
CA SER A 53 10.77 5.97 -5.58
C SER A 53 12.05 5.19 -5.93
N PRO A 54 12.43 5.12 -7.23
CA PRO A 54 13.68 4.48 -7.64
C PRO A 54 14.93 5.11 -7.02
N GLU A 55 14.89 6.42 -6.73
CA GLU A 55 16.02 7.18 -6.21
C GLU A 55 16.05 7.25 -4.69
N CYS A 56 14.95 6.92 -4.00
CA CYS A 56 14.89 6.98 -2.55
C CYS A 56 15.68 5.82 -1.90
N PRO A 57 16.75 6.10 -1.12
CA PRO A 57 17.53 5.03 -0.48
C PRO A 57 16.73 4.19 0.51
N LEU A 58 15.69 4.77 1.13
CA LEU A 58 14.77 4.03 2.00
C LEU A 58 13.94 3.05 1.19
N SER A 59 13.30 3.48 0.09
CA SER A 59 12.55 2.59 -0.80
C SER A 59 13.40 1.41 -1.28
N GLN A 60 14.64 1.68 -1.71
CA GLN A 60 15.61 0.67 -2.12
C GLN A 60 15.94 -0.32 -1.00
N SER A 61 16.20 0.18 0.21
CA SER A 61 16.60 -0.65 1.36
C SER A 61 15.47 -1.57 1.85
N TYR A 62 14.21 -1.12 1.74
CA TYR A 62 13.06 -1.90 2.18
C TYR A 62 12.64 -3.01 1.22
N ILE A 63 13.16 -3.06 -0.02
CA ILE A 63 12.79 -4.11 -0.99
C ILE A 63 13.06 -5.51 -0.45
N LEU A 64 14.18 -5.75 0.24
CA LEU A 64 14.45 -7.06 0.81
C LEU A 64 13.38 -7.49 1.83
N ASN A 65 12.91 -6.57 2.67
CA ASN A 65 11.87 -6.84 3.66
C ASN A 65 10.51 -7.07 2.97
N LEU A 66 10.16 -6.24 1.97
CA LEU A 66 8.92 -6.39 1.21
C LEU A 66 8.88 -7.71 0.42
N ASN A 67 10.01 -8.11 -0.18
CA ASN A 67 10.14 -9.40 -0.85
C ASN A 67 9.91 -10.58 0.12
N ARG A 68 10.43 -10.49 1.35
CA ARG A 68 10.20 -11.50 2.39
C ARG A 68 8.72 -11.57 2.80
N ILE A 69 8.08 -10.41 3.00
CA ILE A 69 6.65 -10.34 3.31
C ILE A 69 5.83 -10.99 2.19
N GLN A 70 6.12 -10.67 0.92
CA GLN A 70 5.49 -11.29 -0.24
C GLN A 70 5.67 -12.82 -0.23
N GLN A 71 6.90 -13.31 -0.01
CA GLN A 71 7.18 -14.76 -0.04
C GLN A 71 6.49 -15.52 1.07
N GLN A 72 6.58 -15.02 2.31
CA GLN A 72 6.04 -15.68 3.49
C GLN A 72 4.52 -15.75 3.49
N ASN A 73 3.86 -14.82 2.79
CA ASN A 73 2.41 -14.67 2.82
C ASN A 73 1.77 -14.85 1.43
N ALA A 74 2.49 -15.43 0.45
CA ALA A 74 2.07 -15.46 -0.95
C ALA A 74 0.72 -16.16 -1.19
N SER A 75 0.29 -17.08 -0.32
CA SER A 75 -1.03 -17.72 -0.41
C SER A 75 -2.18 -16.79 0.02
N LEU A 76 -1.90 -15.85 0.92
CA LEU A 76 -2.87 -14.98 1.58
C LEU A 76 -2.91 -13.58 0.97
N LEU A 77 -1.75 -12.97 0.73
CA LEU A 77 -1.61 -11.59 0.32
C LEU A 77 -0.78 -11.45 -0.95
N GLN A 78 -0.90 -10.28 -1.56
CA GLN A 78 0.03 -9.78 -2.56
C GLN A 78 0.61 -8.45 -2.08
N VAL A 79 1.87 -8.19 -2.44
CA VAL A 79 2.48 -6.87 -2.41
C VAL A 79 2.42 -6.29 -3.82
N VAL A 80 2.17 -5.00 -3.95
CA VAL A 80 2.23 -4.27 -5.21
C VAL A 80 2.97 -2.95 -4.98
N GLY A 81 4.02 -2.71 -5.75
CA GLY A 81 4.78 -1.46 -5.68
C GLY A 81 4.26 -0.44 -6.68
N ILE A 82 4.09 0.79 -6.24
CA ILE A 82 3.56 1.90 -7.03
C ILE A 82 4.61 3.00 -7.11
N PHE A 83 5.00 3.38 -8.32
CA PHE A 83 5.77 4.58 -8.58
C PHE A 83 4.81 5.75 -8.85
N PRO A 84 4.79 6.80 -8.00
CA PRO A 84 3.94 7.98 -8.19
C PRO A 84 4.38 8.84 -9.38
N GLY A 85 3.42 9.23 -10.22
CA GLY A 85 3.64 10.20 -11.29
C GLY A 85 4.51 9.68 -12.43
N THR A 86 5.19 10.61 -13.10
CA THR A 86 5.99 10.34 -14.32
C THR A 86 7.38 10.97 -14.27
N SER A 87 7.90 11.24 -13.07
CA SER A 87 9.20 11.91 -12.89
C SER A 87 10.40 11.05 -13.28
N TYR A 88 10.20 9.74 -13.43
CA TYR A 88 11.24 8.79 -13.77
C TYR A 88 10.97 8.15 -15.12
N SER A 89 12.04 7.75 -15.79
CA SER A 89 11.96 7.03 -17.05
C SER A 89 11.56 5.57 -16.84
N TYR A 90 11.09 4.94 -17.92
CA TYR A 90 10.80 3.52 -17.88
C TYR A 90 12.02 2.65 -17.53
N SER A 91 13.20 3.03 -18.02
CA SER A 91 14.47 2.37 -17.71
C SER A 91 14.83 2.44 -16.23
N ASP A 92 14.43 3.49 -15.51
CA ASP A 92 14.70 3.62 -14.06
C ASP A 92 13.89 2.58 -13.28
N TYR A 93 12.63 2.36 -13.65
CA TYR A 93 11.78 1.35 -13.01
C TYR A 93 12.28 -0.07 -13.24
N ILE A 94 12.73 -0.38 -14.47
CA ILE A 94 13.32 -1.69 -14.79
C ILE A 94 14.64 -1.90 -14.07
N THR A 95 15.51 -0.88 -14.07
CA THR A 95 16.77 -0.92 -13.33
C THR A 95 16.53 -1.15 -11.84
N PHE A 96 15.53 -0.47 -11.26
CA PHE A 96 15.15 -0.68 -9.87
C PHE A 96 14.68 -2.12 -9.60
N ARG A 97 13.75 -2.64 -10.42
CA ARG A 97 13.24 -4.02 -10.30
C ARG A 97 14.39 -5.03 -10.29
N ASP A 98 15.28 -4.92 -11.27
CA ASP A 98 16.32 -5.91 -11.52
C ASP A 98 17.44 -5.81 -10.47
N LYS A 99 17.88 -4.58 -10.14
CA LYS A 99 18.92 -4.33 -9.15
C LYS A 99 18.53 -4.81 -7.75
N TYR A 100 17.30 -4.53 -7.32
CA TYR A 100 16.81 -4.91 -5.99
C TYR A 100 16.07 -6.25 -5.98
N LYS A 101 16.02 -6.95 -7.12
CA LYS A 101 15.39 -8.27 -7.28
C LYS A 101 13.96 -8.28 -6.77
N VAL A 102 13.18 -7.27 -7.14
CA VAL A 102 11.78 -7.14 -6.72
C VAL A 102 10.99 -8.36 -7.21
N ASN A 103 10.27 -9.02 -6.30
CA ASN A 103 9.54 -10.27 -6.61
C ASN A 103 8.01 -10.12 -6.54
N PHE A 104 7.54 -8.89 -6.62
CA PHE A 104 6.14 -8.50 -6.63
C PHE A 104 5.91 -7.53 -7.79
N ASP A 105 4.64 -7.33 -8.15
CA ASP A 105 4.30 -6.49 -9.29
C ASP A 105 4.61 -5.02 -9.01
N LEU A 106 5.12 -4.35 -10.05
CA LEU A 106 5.43 -2.93 -10.03
C LEU A 106 4.57 -2.20 -11.06
N PHE A 107 3.93 -1.12 -10.62
CA PHE A 107 3.08 -0.29 -11.44
C PHE A 107 3.46 1.19 -11.32
N VAL A 108 3.03 1.97 -12.30
CA VAL A 108 3.17 3.43 -12.34
C VAL A 108 1.78 4.06 -12.21
N ASP A 109 1.61 4.92 -11.21
CA ASP A 109 0.41 5.74 -11.02
C ASP A 109 0.63 7.11 -11.68
N SER A 110 0.54 7.15 -13.01
CA SER A 110 0.91 8.32 -13.80
C SER A 110 0.14 9.59 -13.43
N SER A 111 -1.14 9.48 -13.07
CA SER A 111 -1.99 10.61 -12.67
C SER A 111 -1.98 10.91 -11.18
N LYS A 112 -1.24 10.12 -10.37
CA LYS A 112 -1.27 10.17 -8.90
C LYS A 112 -2.68 9.96 -8.34
N SER A 113 -3.54 9.25 -9.06
CA SER A 113 -4.92 9.01 -8.65
C SER A 113 -4.99 8.09 -7.45
N LEU A 114 -4.15 7.05 -7.42
CA LEU A 114 -4.09 6.12 -6.29
C LEU A 114 -3.43 6.78 -5.08
N VAL A 115 -2.39 7.59 -5.31
CA VAL A 115 -1.78 8.44 -4.26
C VAL A 115 -2.84 9.30 -3.58
N LYS A 116 -3.67 10.01 -4.35
CA LYS A 116 -4.76 10.86 -3.82
C LYS A 116 -5.82 10.04 -3.09
N ALA A 117 -6.24 8.92 -3.65
CA ALA A 117 -7.29 8.09 -3.06
C ALA A 117 -6.87 7.46 -1.71
N LEU A 118 -5.60 7.06 -1.58
CA LEU A 118 -5.02 6.52 -0.36
C LEU A 118 -4.44 7.60 0.57
N ALA A 119 -4.39 8.85 0.12
CA ALA A 119 -3.74 9.97 0.82
C ALA A 119 -2.29 9.64 1.24
N ALA A 120 -1.53 9.06 0.31
CA ALA A 120 -0.10 8.81 0.50
C ALA A 120 0.69 10.11 0.42
N LEU A 121 1.73 10.21 1.26
CA LEU A 121 2.49 11.44 1.48
C LEU A 121 3.96 11.28 1.14
N VAL A 122 4.55 10.11 1.41
CA VAL A 122 6.00 9.90 1.29
C VAL A 122 6.35 8.56 0.63
N THR A 123 7.61 8.40 0.24
CA THR A 123 8.17 7.12 -0.21
C THR A 123 9.34 6.70 0.70
N PRO A 124 9.37 5.45 1.23
CA PRO A 124 8.33 4.43 1.12
C PRO A 124 7.17 4.64 2.11
N GLU A 125 5.95 4.33 1.68
CA GLU A 125 4.76 4.29 2.53
C GLU A 125 3.88 3.11 2.12
N VAL A 126 3.38 2.34 3.09
CA VAL A 126 2.58 1.13 2.85
C VAL A 126 1.11 1.30 3.24
N PHE A 127 0.23 0.60 2.55
CA PHE A 127 -1.20 0.50 2.85
C PHE A 127 -1.60 -0.98 2.78
N LEU A 128 -2.10 -1.54 3.88
CA LEU A 128 -2.68 -2.87 3.94
C LEU A 128 -4.17 -2.77 3.68
N LEU A 129 -4.64 -3.41 2.62
CA LEU A 129 -6.03 -3.39 2.17
C LEU A 129 -6.66 -4.78 2.29
N ASP A 130 -7.94 -4.87 2.66
CA ASP A 130 -8.73 -6.10 2.58
C ASP A 130 -9.31 -6.35 1.17
N THR A 131 -10.10 -7.41 1.00
CA THR A 131 -10.77 -7.75 -0.27
C THR A 131 -11.75 -6.70 -0.76
N ASN A 132 -12.23 -5.83 0.13
CA ASN A 132 -13.10 -4.70 -0.21
C ASN A 132 -12.29 -3.40 -0.35
N PHE A 133 -10.96 -3.48 -0.49
CA PHE A 133 -10.07 -2.33 -0.58
C PHE A 133 -10.18 -1.35 0.61
N LYS A 134 -10.66 -1.83 1.76
CA LYS A 134 -10.67 -1.05 3.00
C LYS A 134 -9.25 -1.02 3.56
N VAL A 135 -8.77 0.18 3.91
CA VAL A 135 -7.48 0.36 4.57
C VAL A 135 -7.55 -0.18 6.00
N LEU A 136 -6.81 -1.26 6.25
CA LEU A 136 -6.63 -1.89 7.56
C LEU A 136 -5.45 -1.26 8.32
N TYR A 137 -4.38 -0.92 7.60
CA TYR A 137 -3.19 -0.26 8.13
C TYR A 137 -2.60 0.69 7.08
N ALA A 138 -2.01 1.80 7.52
CA ALA A 138 -1.28 2.73 6.65
C ALA A 138 -0.03 3.31 7.32
N GLY A 139 1.06 3.41 6.58
CA GLY A 139 2.23 4.20 6.96
C GLY A 139 3.57 3.45 6.92
N ALA A 140 4.32 3.46 8.03
CA ALA A 140 5.66 2.87 8.10
C ALA A 140 5.63 1.34 8.00
N ILE A 141 6.68 0.71 7.46
CA ILE A 141 6.81 -0.75 7.44
C ILE A 141 7.18 -1.28 8.83
N ASP A 142 8.16 -0.63 9.45
CA ASP A 142 8.73 -0.93 10.75
C ASP A 142 9.35 0.35 11.33
N ASN A 143 10.05 0.26 12.47
CA ASN A 143 10.78 1.39 13.05
C ASN A 143 12.27 1.43 12.66
N TRP A 144 12.73 0.76 11.61
CA TRP A 144 14.16 0.76 11.25
C TRP A 144 14.66 2.17 10.89
N ALA A 145 13.91 2.91 10.07
CA ALA A 145 14.20 4.31 9.76
C ALA A 145 13.75 5.22 10.91
N ILE A 146 14.66 6.05 11.43
CA ILE A 146 14.36 7.06 12.46
C ILE A 146 13.97 8.38 11.80
N ASP A 147 14.79 8.80 10.83
CA ASP A 147 14.62 10.00 10.02
C ASP A 147 15.37 9.81 8.69
N LEU A 148 15.29 10.77 7.78
CA LEU A 148 16.10 10.80 6.57
C LEU A 148 17.59 10.74 6.93
N GLY A 149 18.28 9.71 6.44
CA GLY A 149 19.69 9.47 6.71
C GLY A 149 20.02 8.83 8.07
N THR A 150 19.04 8.67 8.97
CA THR A 150 19.26 8.10 10.32
C THR A 150 18.47 6.82 10.50
N LYS A 151 19.15 5.74 10.89
CA LYS A 151 18.57 4.39 11.01
C LYS A 151 19.06 3.64 12.23
N ARG A 152 18.25 2.71 12.70
CA ARG A 152 18.63 1.69 13.68
C ARG A 152 19.49 0.62 13.03
N TYR A 153 20.23 -0.13 13.85
CA TYR A 153 20.93 -1.33 13.39
C TYR A 153 19.94 -2.39 12.89
N ALA A 154 18.86 -2.60 13.66
CA ALA A 154 17.74 -3.46 13.33
C ALA A 154 16.42 -2.81 13.79
N ALA A 155 15.32 -3.15 13.12
CA ALA A 155 13.99 -2.78 13.62
C ALA A 155 13.67 -3.55 14.91
N SER A 156 12.99 -2.91 15.84
CA SER A 156 12.47 -3.51 17.07
C SER A 156 10.94 -3.52 17.13
N GLU A 157 10.27 -2.82 16.20
CA GLU A 157 8.81 -2.79 16.04
C GLU A 157 8.49 -3.01 14.56
N HIS A 158 7.52 -3.88 14.26
CA HIS A 158 7.26 -4.37 12.90
C HIS A 158 5.82 -4.10 12.47
N TYR A 159 5.46 -2.83 12.35
CA TYR A 159 4.07 -2.38 12.20
C TYR A 159 3.25 -3.09 11.12
N LEU A 160 3.79 -3.19 9.89
CA LEU A 160 3.08 -3.88 8.80
C LEU A 160 2.99 -5.41 9.06
N PRO A 161 4.09 -6.13 9.37
CA PRO A 161 4.01 -7.52 9.79
C PRO A 161 3.04 -7.79 10.94
N ASP A 162 3.02 -6.93 11.97
CA ASP A 162 2.14 -7.05 13.13
C ASP A 162 0.65 -6.91 12.71
N ALA A 163 0.34 -5.95 11.83
CA ALA A 163 -1.00 -5.80 11.28
C ALA A 163 -1.45 -7.02 10.44
N ILE A 164 -0.54 -7.59 9.65
CA ILE A 164 -0.80 -8.82 8.89
C ILE A 164 -1.05 -10.00 9.84
N ALA A 165 -0.21 -10.16 10.87
CA ALA A 165 -0.33 -11.23 11.84
C ALA A 165 -1.66 -11.16 12.63
N ALA A 166 -2.06 -9.96 13.07
CA ALA A 166 -3.33 -9.74 13.74
C ALA A 166 -4.51 -10.12 12.83
N TYR A 167 -4.49 -9.73 11.54
CA TYR A 167 -5.52 -10.14 10.59
C TYR A 167 -5.60 -11.65 10.43
N VAL A 168 -4.45 -12.33 10.32
CA VAL A 168 -4.38 -13.79 10.19
C VAL A 168 -4.92 -14.50 11.43
N ALA A 169 -4.65 -13.96 12.61
CA ALA A 169 -5.15 -14.48 13.88
C ALA A 169 -6.63 -14.19 14.13
N GLY A 170 -7.28 -13.38 13.28
CA GLY A 170 -8.64 -12.90 13.53
C GLY A 170 -8.73 -11.90 14.67
N GLU A 171 -7.60 -11.27 15.03
CA GLU A 171 -7.48 -10.29 16.10
C GLU A 171 -7.68 -8.86 15.58
N PRO A 172 -8.12 -7.92 16.44
CA PRO A 172 -8.20 -6.51 16.07
C PRO A 172 -6.82 -5.93 15.75
N ILE A 173 -6.70 -5.26 14.60
CA ILE A 173 -5.52 -4.45 14.27
C ILE A 173 -5.59 -3.16 15.10
N ILE A 174 -4.82 -3.10 16.20
CA ILE A 174 -4.83 -1.97 17.15
C ILE A 174 -4.16 -0.73 16.56
N LEU A 175 -2.97 -0.90 15.97
CA LEU A 175 -2.25 0.17 15.31
C LEU A 175 -2.67 0.23 13.83
N THR A 176 -3.58 1.13 13.50
CA THR A 176 -4.10 1.31 12.13
C THR A 176 -3.32 2.35 11.32
N ARG A 177 -2.49 3.17 11.97
CA ARG A 177 -1.63 4.14 11.28
C ARG A 177 -0.35 4.44 12.05
N LYS A 178 0.78 4.53 11.34
CA LYS A 178 2.06 5.00 11.86
C LYS A 178 2.75 5.90 10.85
N LYS A 179 3.18 7.11 11.24
CA LYS A 179 3.88 8.02 10.33
C LYS A 179 5.07 7.33 9.65
N ALA A 180 5.09 7.30 8.31
CA ALA A 180 6.20 6.84 7.51
C ALA A 180 7.34 7.88 7.46
N ILE A 181 8.57 7.39 7.31
CA ILE A 181 9.76 8.21 7.10
C ILE A 181 10.17 8.07 5.64
N GLY A 182 10.26 9.19 4.93
CA GLY A 182 10.52 9.18 3.50
C GLY A 182 10.52 10.57 2.90
N CYS A 183 10.98 10.65 1.65
CA CYS A 183 10.87 11.86 0.86
C CYS A 183 9.40 12.08 0.47
N PHE A 184 8.94 13.33 0.46
CA PHE A 184 7.59 13.65 0.03
C PHE A 184 7.36 13.28 -1.43
N ILE A 185 6.16 12.76 -1.70
CA ILE A 185 5.66 12.64 -3.07
C ILE A 185 5.39 14.06 -3.55
N SER A 186 6.08 14.52 -4.61
CA SER A 186 5.92 15.87 -5.13
C SER A 186 4.53 16.07 -5.76
N ASP A 187 4.10 17.33 -5.93
CA ASP A 187 2.94 17.76 -6.73
C ASP A 187 1.67 16.91 -6.53
N LEU A 188 1.16 16.89 -5.29
CA LEU A 188 -0.09 16.25 -4.89
C LEU A 188 -1.32 17.12 -5.23
#